data_AF-A0A0C7G4Y0-F1
#
_entry.id   AF-A0A0C7G4Y0-F1
#
_cell.length_a   1.000
_cell.length_b   1.000
_cell.length_c   1.000
_cell.angle_alpha   90.00
_cell.angle_beta   90.00
_cell.angle_gamma   90.00
#
_symmetry.space_group_name_H-M   'P 1'
#
loop_
_entity.id
_entity.type
_entity.pdbx_description
1 polymer ?
#
loop_
_entity_poly.entity_id
_entity_poly.type
_entity_poly.pdbx_seq_one_letter_code
_entity_poly.pdbx_strand_id
1 'polypeptide(L)'
;MLLPKDTVVLSRDATVGKIGIMGCEMATSQHFINYVCGKDLNNIYLYYDFFSKKGLFERIGIGSTIKTIGLDFFKKLNIIVPPLKEQEKIADILSTVDGQIDDTEMLIEKCQGLKKGLMQRLLTKGIGHTEFKKTEVGEIPVDWEVKKLEDVSYITMGQSPSSDSYNDKGIGVPFFQGNSEFGNIYPTVKKWCSEPKKIAEPLDILISVRAPVGAVNINNDRACIGRGLASIRQSNKINYMYLYYVLSISQDILNSSAQGAHLQL
;
A
#
# COMPACT_ATOMS: atom_id res chain seq x y z
N MET A 1 -27.63 4.26 28.06
CA MET A 1 -28.64 5.10 27.38
C MET A 1 -28.42 4.93 25.89
N LEU A 2 -29.49 4.67 25.13
CA LEU A 2 -29.42 4.63 23.68
C LEU A 2 -29.43 6.07 23.15
N LEU A 3 -28.55 6.34 22.19
CA LEU A 3 -28.42 7.63 21.51
C LEU A 3 -29.05 7.49 20.12
N PRO A 4 -29.79 8.51 19.66
CA PRO A 4 -30.47 8.45 18.37
C PRO A 4 -29.48 8.36 17.22
N LYS A 5 -29.97 7.91 16.07
CA LYS A 5 -29.32 8.12 14.78
C LYS A 5 -28.90 9.59 14.63
N ASP A 6 -27.87 9.85 13.83
CA ASP A 6 -27.38 11.19 13.49
C ASP A 6 -26.63 11.91 14.63
N THR A 7 -26.48 11.27 15.78
CA THR A 7 -25.59 11.71 16.87
C THR A 7 -24.14 11.75 16.39
N VAL A 8 -23.45 12.88 16.61
CA VAL A 8 -22.02 13.02 16.33
C VAL A 8 -21.23 12.43 17.49
N VAL A 9 -20.33 11.52 17.19
CA VAL A 9 -19.50 10.82 18.18
C VAL A 9 -18.04 11.18 17.99
N LEU A 10 -17.34 11.41 19.09
CA LEU A 10 -15.90 11.70 19.10
C LEU A 10 -15.21 10.81 20.13
N SER A 11 -14.19 10.09 19.68
CA SER A 11 -13.32 9.28 20.56
C SER A 11 -12.42 10.19 21.39
N ARG A 12 -12.50 10.06 22.72
CA ARG A 12 -11.76 10.88 23.68
C ARG A 12 -10.60 10.16 24.36
N ASP A 13 -10.47 8.84 24.14
CA ASP A 13 -9.46 7.95 24.75
C ASP A 13 -8.72 7.13 23.69
N ALA A 14 -7.45 6.81 23.94
CA ALA A 14 -6.54 6.01 23.08
C ALA A 14 -6.29 6.58 21.67
N THR A 15 -7.31 6.63 20.81
CA THR A 15 -7.31 7.30 19.48
C THR A 15 -8.15 8.57 19.55
N VAL A 16 -7.61 9.56 20.24
CA VAL A 16 -8.25 10.86 20.47
C VAL A 16 -8.48 11.57 19.13
N GLY A 17 -9.69 12.10 18.93
CA GLY A 17 -10.02 12.92 17.76
C GLY A 17 -10.55 12.16 16.54
N LYS A 18 -10.81 10.85 16.65
CA LYS A 18 -11.64 10.14 15.66
C LYS A 18 -13.09 10.55 15.84
N ILE A 19 -13.75 10.92 14.73
CA ILE A 19 -15.12 11.45 14.73
C ILE A 19 -15.97 10.60 13.79
N GLY A 20 -17.25 10.45 14.11
CA GLY A 20 -18.22 9.76 13.26
C GLY A 20 -19.63 10.29 13.49
N ILE A 21 -20.56 9.85 12.64
CA ILE A 21 -22.00 10.09 12.79
C ILE A 21 -22.67 8.73 12.92
N MET A 22 -23.56 8.59 13.90
CA MET A 22 -24.27 7.32 14.11
C MET A 22 -25.25 7.03 12.95
N GLY A 23 -25.06 5.90 12.28
CA GLY A 23 -25.96 5.44 11.22
C GLY A 23 -27.30 4.87 11.71
N CYS A 24 -27.37 4.48 12.99
CA CYS A 24 -28.57 3.97 13.66
C CYS A 24 -28.53 4.29 15.17
N GLU A 25 -29.63 4.01 15.87
CA GLU A 25 -29.68 4.14 17.32
C GLU A 25 -28.72 3.14 18.00
N MET A 26 -27.85 3.63 18.88
CA MET A 26 -26.84 2.80 19.53
C MET A 26 -26.37 3.39 20.87
N ALA A 27 -25.73 2.56 21.70
CA ALA A 27 -25.07 3.01 22.92
C ALA A 27 -23.55 3.11 22.71
N THR A 28 -22.90 4.05 23.38
CA THR A 28 -21.44 4.18 23.40
C THR A 28 -20.89 3.94 24.80
N SER A 29 -19.62 3.52 24.88
CA SER A 29 -18.88 3.48 26.14
C SER A 29 -18.46 4.88 26.61
N GLN A 30 -17.85 4.96 27.80
CA GLN A 30 -17.30 6.18 28.39
C GLN A 30 -16.15 6.82 27.57
N HIS A 31 -15.61 6.08 26.60
CA HIS A 31 -14.52 6.49 25.72
C HIS A 31 -14.97 7.41 24.57
N PHE A 32 -16.26 7.75 24.53
CA PHE A 32 -16.84 8.64 23.53
C PHE A 32 -17.47 9.88 24.18
N ILE A 33 -17.37 10.99 23.47
CA ILE A 33 -18.23 12.15 23.64
C ILE A 33 -19.29 12.09 22.55
N ASN A 34 -20.54 12.31 22.94
CA ASN A 34 -21.68 12.23 22.05
C ASN A 34 -22.40 13.57 22.03
N TYR A 35 -22.68 14.06 20.83
CA TYR A 35 -23.41 15.30 20.59
C TYR A 35 -24.67 15.00 19.80
N VAL A 36 -25.81 15.13 20.49
CA VAL A 36 -27.14 15.13 19.85
C VAL A 36 -27.42 16.56 19.43
N CYS A 37 -27.42 16.81 18.12
CA CYS A 37 -27.61 18.17 17.60
C CYS A 37 -29.07 18.62 17.73
N GLY A 38 -29.27 19.85 18.20
CA GLY A 38 -30.59 20.49 18.23
C GLY A 38 -30.99 21.06 16.87
N LYS A 39 -32.13 21.74 16.81
CA LYS A 39 -32.69 22.32 15.57
C LYS A 39 -31.81 23.36 14.87
N ASP A 40 -30.90 23.99 15.61
CA ASP A 40 -30.07 25.11 15.13
C ASP A 40 -28.64 24.67 14.72
N LEU A 41 -28.34 23.37 14.79
CA LEU A 41 -27.04 22.81 14.48
C LEU A 41 -27.18 21.59 13.57
N ASN A 42 -26.58 21.66 12.38
CA ASN A 42 -26.49 20.53 11.47
C ASN A 42 -25.38 19.57 11.94
N ASN A 43 -25.69 18.28 12.00
CA ASN A 43 -24.78 17.25 12.50
C ASN A 43 -23.58 17.00 11.57
N ILE A 44 -23.77 17.06 10.25
CA ILE A 44 -22.70 16.92 9.25
C ILE A 44 -21.77 18.14 9.31
N TYR A 45 -22.32 19.34 9.48
CA TYR A 45 -21.53 20.53 9.74
C TYR A 45 -20.68 20.36 11.01
N LEU A 46 -21.28 19.91 12.13
CA LEU A 46 -20.55 19.66 13.38
C LEU A 46 -19.46 18.59 13.21
N TYR A 47 -19.73 17.55 12.43
CA TYR A 47 -18.74 16.53 12.06
C TYR A 47 -17.51 17.17 11.40
N TYR A 48 -17.72 18.00 10.36
CA TYR A 48 -16.62 18.67 9.66
C TYR A 48 -15.92 19.74 10.52
N ASP A 49 -16.67 20.47 11.35
CA ASP A 49 -16.11 21.44 12.29
C ASP A 49 -15.15 20.75 13.28
N PHE A 50 -15.54 19.59 13.82
CA PHE A 50 -14.68 18.79 14.68
C PHE A 50 -13.52 18.18 13.90
N PHE A 51 -13.75 17.72 12.68
CA PHE A 51 -12.71 17.13 11.85
C PHE A 51 -11.58 18.14 11.57
N SER A 52 -11.94 19.40 11.29
CA SER A 52 -10.98 20.50 11.13
C SER A 52 -10.14 20.77 12.40
N LYS A 53 -10.66 20.40 13.58
CA LYS A 53 -10.01 20.57 14.89
C LYS A 53 -9.30 19.32 15.39
N LYS A 54 -9.17 18.26 14.57
CA LYS A 54 -8.49 17.01 14.98
C LYS A 54 -7.11 17.26 15.59
N GLY A 55 -6.29 18.12 14.98
CA GLY A 55 -4.97 18.46 15.51
C GLY A 55 -5.00 19.22 16.86
N LEU A 56 -6.09 19.93 17.19
CA LEU A 56 -6.29 20.49 18.52
C LEU A 56 -6.57 19.36 19.53
N PHE A 57 -7.44 18.42 19.19
CA PHE A 57 -7.78 17.29 20.06
C PHE A 57 -6.56 16.39 20.34
N GLU A 58 -5.78 16.08 19.30
CA GLU A 58 -4.55 15.29 19.45
C GLU A 58 -3.53 15.98 20.37
N ARG A 59 -3.33 17.31 20.22
CA ARG A 59 -2.41 18.07 21.08
C ARG A 59 -2.82 18.08 22.54
N ILE A 60 -4.11 18.17 22.84
CA ILE A 60 -4.60 18.15 24.23
C ILE A 60 -4.43 16.75 24.84
N GLY A 61 -4.53 15.69 24.04
CA GLY A 61 -4.22 14.34 24.47
C GLY A 61 -2.71 14.08 24.69
N ILE A 62 -1.83 14.92 24.14
CA ILE A 62 -0.37 14.82 24.29
C ILE A 62 0.08 15.72 25.46
N GLY A 63 0.27 15.12 26.63
CA GLY A 63 0.78 15.82 27.83
C GLY A 63 0.21 15.33 29.16
N SER A 64 -0.86 14.53 29.13
CA SER A 64 -1.43 13.90 30.32
C SER A 64 -0.93 12.46 30.47
N THR A 65 -0.65 12.03 31.71
CA THR A 65 -0.30 10.64 32.07
C THR A 65 -1.38 9.64 31.62
N ILE A 66 -2.62 10.12 31.42
CA ILE A 66 -3.74 9.40 30.82
C ILE A 66 -4.28 10.23 29.65
N LYS A 67 -4.20 9.70 28.42
CA LYS A 67 -4.62 10.36 27.17
C LYS A 67 -6.15 10.45 27.04
N THR A 68 -6.78 11.22 27.93
CA THR A 68 -8.23 11.41 27.98
C THR A 68 -8.57 12.88 27.97
N ILE A 69 -9.33 13.33 26.97
CA ILE A 69 -9.86 14.70 26.98
C ILE A 69 -11.08 14.74 27.93
N GLY A 70 -11.06 15.61 28.94
CA GLY A 70 -12.15 15.79 29.90
C GLY A 70 -13.44 16.34 29.29
N LEU A 71 -14.60 16.01 29.86
CA LEU A 71 -15.90 16.61 29.48
C LEU A 71 -15.89 18.14 29.60
N ASP A 72 -15.18 18.69 30.58
CA ASP A 72 -15.13 20.13 30.81
C ASP A 72 -14.42 20.89 29.69
N PHE A 73 -13.50 20.24 28.98
CA PHE A 73 -12.91 20.83 27.78
C PHE A 73 -13.98 21.00 26.69
N PHE A 74 -14.73 19.94 26.41
CA PHE A 74 -15.79 19.93 25.40
C PHE A 74 -16.93 20.91 25.73
N LYS A 75 -17.24 21.12 27.01
CA LYS A 75 -18.20 22.14 27.46
C LYS A 75 -17.73 23.57 27.20
N LYS A 76 -16.42 23.80 27.15
CA LYS A 76 -15.79 25.12 26.94
C LYS A 76 -15.27 25.31 25.51
N LEU A 77 -15.44 24.32 24.65
CA LEU A 77 -14.97 24.37 23.28
C LEU A 77 -15.80 25.39 22.50
N ASN A 78 -15.14 26.44 22.02
CA ASN A 78 -15.77 27.41 21.14
C ASN A 78 -15.88 26.82 19.72
N ILE A 79 -17.10 26.83 19.18
CA ILE A 79 -17.39 26.46 17.79
C ILE A 79 -17.97 27.67 17.07
N ILE A 80 -17.66 27.79 15.78
CA ILE A 80 -18.30 28.78 14.91
C ILE A 80 -19.61 28.15 14.45
N VAL A 81 -20.73 28.85 14.62
CA VAL A 81 -22.06 28.35 14.24
C VAL A 81 -22.72 29.38 13.32
N PRO A 82 -22.54 29.26 11.99
CA PRO A 82 -23.22 30.13 11.03
C PRO A 82 -24.72 29.82 11.01
N PRO A 83 -25.56 30.62 10.33
CA PRO A 83 -26.98 30.32 10.17
C PRO A 83 -27.20 28.92 9.57
N LEU A 84 -28.29 28.24 9.94
CA LEU A 84 -28.54 26.85 9.56
C LEU A 84 -28.40 26.60 8.05
N LYS A 85 -28.91 27.49 7.20
CA LYS A 85 -28.79 27.41 5.73
C LYS A 85 -27.34 27.41 5.23
N GLU A 86 -26.45 28.09 5.95
CA GLU A 86 -25.02 28.13 5.60
C GLU A 86 -24.33 26.86 6.11
N GLN A 87 -24.70 26.36 7.29
CA GLN A 87 -24.23 25.06 7.77
C GLN A 87 -24.57 23.93 6.80
N GLU A 88 -25.81 23.89 6.31
CA GLU A 88 -26.28 22.92 5.30
C GLU A 88 -25.44 23.01 4.02
N LYS A 89 -25.22 24.21 3.48
CA LYS A 89 -24.39 24.38 2.28
C LYS A 89 -22.95 23.93 2.48
N ILE A 90 -22.35 24.24 3.63
CA ILE A 90 -20.99 23.80 3.96
C ILE A 90 -20.95 22.27 4.05
N ALA A 91 -21.90 21.68 4.77
CA ALA A 91 -22.04 20.23 4.92
C ALA A 91 -22.21 19.54 3.56
N ASP A 92 -23.05 20.06 2.68
CA ASP A 92 -23.31 19.52 1.34
C ASP A 92 -22.05 19.56 0.47
N ILE A 93 -21.32 20.68 0.46
CA ILE A 93 -20.09 20.81 -0.33
C ILE A 93 -19.04 19.81 0.16
N LEU A 94 -18.80 19.75 1.48
CA LEU A 94 -17.76 18.88 2.04
C LEU A 94 -18.12 17.39 1.89
N SER A 95 -19.38 17.02 2.14
CA SER A 95 -19.85 15.64 1.94
C SER A 95 -19.84 15.20 0.48
N THR A 96 -20.09 16.12 -0.45
CA THR A 96 -19.94 15.83 -1.89
C THR A 96 -18.49 15.50 -2.25
N VAL A 97 -17.53 16.24 -1.70
CA VAL A 97 -16.10 15.99 -1.95
C VAL A 97 -15.67 14.66 -1.34
N ASP A 98 -16.06 14.37 -0.10
CA ASP A 98 -15.74 13.09 0.54
C ASP A 98 -16.38 11.91 -0.22
N GLY A 99 -17.62 12.05 -0.69
CA GLY A 99 -18.26 11.03 -1.51
C GLY A 99 -17.48 10.74 -2.81
N GLN A 100 -16.91 11.77 -3.44
CA GLN A 100 -16.05 11.58 -4.63
C GLN A 100 -14.73 10.89 -4.30
N ILE A 101 -14.16 11.14 -3.12
CA ILE A 101 -12.96 10.44 -2.64
C ILE A 101 -13.29 8.96 -2.45
N ASP A 102 -14.36 8.64 -1.74
CA ASP A 102 -14.80 7.26 -1.48
C ASP A 102 -15.09 6.49 -2.79
N ASP A 103 -15.80 7.11 -3.74
CA ASP A 103 -16.08 6.53 -5.05
C ASP A 103 -14.78 6.26 -5.83
N THR A 104 -13.82 7.18 -5.76
CA THR A 104 -12.51 7.03 -6.43
C THR A 104 -11.69 5.91 -5.80
N GLU A 105 -11.68 5.80 -4.47
CA GLU A 105 -11.02 4.71 -3.75
C GLU A 105 -11.62 3.35 -4.15
N MET A 106 -12.96 3.25 -4.23
CA MET A 106 -13.64 2.04 -4.69
C MET A 106 -13.30 1.69 -6.15
N LEU A 107 -13.17 2.69 -7.03
CA LEU A 107 -12.71 2.48 -8.41
C LEU A 107 -11.27 1.98 -8.47
N ILE A 108 -10.38 2.50 -7.62
CA ILE A 108 -8.99 2.03 -7.52
C ILE A 108 -8.96 0.55 -7.12
N GLU A 109 -9.71 0.17 -6.08
CA GLU A 109 -9.80 -1.23 -5.64
C GLU A 109 -10.32 -2.16 -6.74
N LYS A 110 -11.38 -1.75 -7.45
CA LYS A 110 -11.93 -2.50 -8.60
C LYS A 110 -10.89 -2.65 -9.72
N CYS A 111 -10.18 -1.58 -10.05
CA CYS A 111 -9.13 -1.60 -11.06
C CYS A 111 -7.95 -2.52 -10.67
N GLN A 112 -7.55 -2.52 -9.39
CA GLN A 112 -6.52 -3.43 -8.87
C GLN A 112 -6.97 -4.89 -8.95
N GLY A 113 -8.21 -5.18 -8.56
CA GLY A 113 -8.80 -6.50 -8.68
C GLY A 113 -8.87 -6.98 -10.13
N LEU A 114 -9.34 -6.11 -11.04
CA LEU A 114 -9.39 -6.38 -12.47
C LEU A 114 -7.99 -6.66 -13.03
N LYS A 115 -7.00 -5.83 -12.69
CA LYS A 115 -5.59 -6.04 -13.10
C LYS A 115 -5.10 -7.42 -12.67
N LYS A 116 -5.32 -7.81 -11.41
CA LYS A 116 -4.91 -9.12 -10.88
C LYS A 116 -5.58 -10.26 -11.64
N GLY A 117 -6.89 -10.19 -11.86
CA GLY A 117 -7.65 -11.21 -12.60
C GLY A 117 -7.23 -11.31 -14.07
N LEU A 118 -7.02 -10.17 -14.74
CA LEU A 118 -6.53 -10.11 -16.11
C LEU A 118 -5.13 -10.69 -16.23
N MET A 119 -4.21 -10.37 -15.32
CA MET A 119 -2.88 -10.96 -15.32
C MET A 119 -2.95 -12.49 -15.21
N GLN A 120 -3.75 -13.02 -14.28
CA GLN A 120 -3.91 -14.47 -14.13
C GLN A 120 -4.44 -15.12 -15.40
N ARG A 121 -5.49 -14.54 -16.00
CA ARG A 121 -6.07 -15.07 -17.24
C ARG A 121 -5.11 -14.96 -18.42
N LEU A 122 -4.52 -13.80 -18.66
CA LEU A 122 -3.69 -13.54 -19.83
C LEU A 122 -2.38 -14.34 -19.80
N LEU A 123 -1.76 -14.50 -18.62
CA LEU A 123 -0.50 -15.24 -18.48
C LEU A 123 -0.68 -16.76 -18.44
N THR A 124 -1.91 -17.27 -18.33
CA THR A 124 -2.18 -18.73 -18.31
C THR A 124 -2.99 -19.20 -19.51
N LYS A 125 -3.88 -18.36 -20.05
CA LYS A 125 -4.80 -18.70 -21.14
C LYS A 125 -4.53 -17.94 -22.44
N GLY A 126 -3.66 -16.93 -22.42
CA GLY A 126 -3.37 -16.11 -23.60
C GLY A 126 -4.58 -15.33 -24.11
N ILE A 127 -4.58 -15.04 -25.42
CA ILE A 127 -5.61 -14.25 -26.09
C ILE A 127 -6.13 -15.05 -27.28
N GLY A 128 -7.43 -15.37 -27.27
CA GLY A 128 -8.10 -16.01 -28.42
C GLY A 128 -7.81 -17.50 -28.63
N HIS A 129 -7.13 -18.18 -27.70
CA HIS A 129 -6.93 -19.63 -27.78
C HIS A 129 -8.21 -20.39 -27.45
N THR A 130 -8.48 -21.46 -28.21
CA THR A 130 -9.66 -22.34 -28.04
C THR A 130 -9.29 -23.74 -27.59
N GLU A 131 -8.03 -24.13 -27.74
CA GLU A 131 -7.53 -25.47 -27.40
C GLU A 131 -6.47 -25.40 -26.32
N PHE A 132 -6.55 -26.30 -25.34
CA PHE A 132 -5.68 -26.30 -24.16
C PHE A 132 -5.14 -27.69 -23.83
N LYS A 133 -3.96 -27.73 -23.22
CA LYS A 133 -3.32 -28.94 -22.70
C LYS A 133 -2.99 -28.79 -21.21
N LYS A 134 -3.02 -29.89 -20.46
CA LYS A 134 -2.60 -29.94 -19.06
C LYS A 134 -1.08 -30.10 -18.97
N THR A 135 -0.45 -29.33 -18.08
CA THR A 135 0.98 -29.34 -17.81
C THR A 135 1.24 -29.27 -16.31
N GLU A 136 2.49 -29.38 -15.88
CA GLU A 136 2.89 -29.24 -14.47
C GLU A 136 2.58 -27.85 -13.87
N VAL A 137 2.44 -26.81 -14.69
CA VAL A 137 2.07 -25.45 -14.26
C VAL A 137 0.58 -25.12 -14.47
N GLY A 138 -0.23 -26.13 -14.78
CA GLY A 138 -1.66 -26.00 -15.03
C GLY A 138 -2.03 -26.14 -16.51
N GLU A 139 -3.23 -25.69 -16.85
CA GLU A 139 -3.77 -25.79 -18.21
C GLU A 139 -3.43 -24.55 -19.04
N ILE A 140 -2.68 -24.75 -20.13
CA ILE A 140 -2.17 -23.70 -21.03
C ILE A 140 -2.57 -23.98 -22.49
N PRO A 141 -2.50 -22.99 -23.40
CA PRO A 141 -2.74 -23.22 -24.83
C PRO A 141 -1.86 -24.33 -25.43
N VAL A 142 -2.40 -25.05 -26.41
CA VAL A 142 -1.70 -26.20 -27.04
C VAL A 142 -0.38 -25.81 -27.70
N ASP A 143 -0.30 -24.61 -28.26
CA ASP A 143 0.86 -24.03 -28.95
C ASP A 143 1.90 -23.42 -28.00
N TRP A 144 1.62 -23.36 -26.70
CA TRP A 144 2.56 -22.85 -25.69
C TRP A 144 3.47 -23.95 -25.15
N GLU A 145 4.69 -23.57 -24.75
CA GLU A 145 5.68 -24.49 -24.18
C GLU A 145 6.01 -24.09 -22.75
N VAL A 146 6.19 -25.08 -21.87
CA VAL A 146 6.75 -24.86 -20.53
C VAL A 146 8.28 -24.88 -20.64
N LYS A 147 8.93 -23.84 -20.11
CA LYS A 147 10.39 -23.71 -20.09
C LYS A 147 10.85 -23.39 -18.68
N LYS A 148 12.08 -23.80 -18.34
CA LYS A 148 12.67 -23.35 -17.08
C LYS A 148 13.09 -21.89 -17.22
N LEU A 149 13.10 -21.17 -16.09
CA LEU A 149 13.51 -19.77 -16.07
C LEU A 149 14.95 -19.59 -16.59
N GLU A 150 15.86 -20.51 -16.27
CA GLU A 150 17.25 -20.51 -16.76
C GLU A 150 17.37 -20.67 -18.29
N ASP A 151 16.38 -21.27 -18.96
CA ASP A 151 16.41 -21.48 -20.42
C ASP A 151 16.10 -20.18 -21.18
N VAL A 152 15.46 -19.21 -20.51
CA VAL A 152 14.97 -17.97 -21.10
C VAL A 152 15.55 -16.72 -20.44
N SER A 153 16.37 -16.87 -19.39
CA SER A 153 16.94 -15.76 -18.64
C SER A 153 18.29 -16.09 -17.98
N TYR A 154 19.03 -15.05 -17.61
CA TYR A 154 20.27 -15.14 -16.87
C TYR A 154 20.08 -14.58 -15.46
N ILE A 155 20.41 -15.37 -14.44
CA ILE A 155 20.22 -14.99 -13.04
C ILE A 155 21.56 -14.59 -12.43
N THR A 156 21.61 -13.40 -11.82
CA THR A 156 22.77 -12.90 -11.07
C THR A 156 22.40 -12.71 -9.61
N MET A 157 22.97 -13.54 -8.73
CA MET A 157 22.80 -13.39 -7.28
C MET A 157 23.58 -12.18 -6.78
N GLY A 158 22.92 -11.31 -6.01
CA GLY A 158 23.52 -10.12 -5.46
C GLY A 158 24.55 -10.41 -4.38
N GLN A 159 25.50 -9.48 -4.22
CA GLN A 159 26.59 -9.61 -3.26
C GLN A 159 26.93 -8.24 -2.68
N SER A 160 26.80 -8.10 -1.36
CA SER A 160 27.12 -6.87 -0.66
C SER A 160 28.62 -6.56 -0.76
N PRO A 161 28.98 -5.38 -1.29
CA PRO A 161 30.33 -4.81 -1.21
C PRO A 161 30.78 -4.51 0.23
N SER A 162 31.98 -3.94 0.37
CA SER A 162 32.44 -3.41 1.67
C SER A 162 31.58 -2.22 2.08
N SER A 163 31.34 -2.05 3.39
CA SER A 163 30.60 -0.90 3.92
C SER A 163 31.20 0.44 3.51
N ASP A 164 32.53 0.48 3.36
CA ASP A 164 33.30 1.69 3.06
C ASP A 164 33.10 2.16 1.61
N SER A 165 32.55 1.30 0.75
CA SER A 165 32.21 1.63 -0.64
C SER A 165 30.86 2.34 -0.79
N TYR A 166 30.04 2.37 0.26
CA TYR A 166 28.72 2.99 0.23
C TYR A 166 28.81 4.49 0.50
N ASN A 167 28.05 5.28 -0.26
CA ASN A 167 28.05 6.72 -0.08
C ASN A 167 26.71 7.35 -0.50
N ASP A 168 26.44 8.54 0.05
CA ASP A 168 25.27 9.36 -0.27
C ASP A 168 25.64 10.51 -1.23
N LYS A 169 26.85 10.47 -1.82
CA LYS A 169 27.41 11.52 -2.67
C LYS A 169 27.23 11.27 -4.17
N GLY A 170 26.56 10.18 -4.55
CA GLY A 170 26.39 9.83 -5.97
C GLY A 170 27.64 9.21 -6.61
N ILE A 171 28.62 8.73 -5.84
CA ILE A 171 29.87 8.19 -6.39
C ILE A 171 29.68 6.72 -6.75
N GLY A 172 29.91 6.40 -8.03
CA GLY A 172 29.77 5.05 -8.57
C GLY A 172 28.37 4.81 -9.13
N VAL A 173 27.77 3.67 -8.79
CA VAL A 173 26.43 3.26 -9.28
C VAL A 173 25.42 3.22 -8.14
N PRO A 174 24.10 3.36 -8.42
CA PRO A 174 23.06 3.10 -7.42
C PRO A 174 23.24 1.75 -6.73
N PHE A 175 22.93 1.67 -5.43
CA PHE A 175 23.00 0.44 -4.66
C PHE A 175 21.64 0.06 -4.10
N PHE A 176 21.18 -1.15 -4.42
CA PHE A 176 19.95 -1.73 -3.91
C PHE A 176 20.29 -2.96 -3.06
N GLN A 177 19.98 -2.91 -1.77
CA GLN A 177 20.35 -3.98 -0.83
C GLN A 177 19.24 -5.03 -0.71
N GLY A 178 17.98 -4.58 -0.81
CA GLY A 178 16.79 -5.39 -0.65
C GLY A 178 15.56 -4.70 -1.23
N ASN A 179 14.39 -5.19 -0.87
CA ASN A 179 13.12 -4.64 -1.37
C ASN A 179 12.69 -3.33 -0.69
N SER A 180 13.39 -2.85 0.33
CA SER A 180 13.15 -1.53 0.93
C SER A 180 13.39 -0.38 -0.05
N GLU A 181 14.10 -0.63 -1.14
CA GLU A 181 14.32 0.31 -2.23
C GLU A 181 13.27 0.19 -3.34
N PHE A 182 12.40 -0.83 -3.33
CA PHE A 182 11.43 -1.05 -4.40
C PHE A 182 10.29 -0.04 -4.32
N GLY A 183 10.07 0.70 -5.40
CA GLY A 183 8.87 1.51 -5.61
C GLY A 183 7.76 0.70 -6.29
N ASN A 184 6.81 1.39 -6.91
CA ASN A 184 5.69 0.76 -7.60
C ASN A 184 6.15 -0.12 -8.79
N ILE A 185 7.03 0.41 -9.64
CA ILE A 185 7.56 -0.28 -10.83
C ILE A 185 9.09 -0.26 -10.88
N TYR A 186 9.70 0.84 -10.41
CA TYR A 186 11.14 1.09 -10.43
C TYR A 186 11.67 1.27 -9.00
N PRO A 187 12.96 0.97 -8.73
CA PRO A 187 13.54 1.20 -7.43
C PRO A 187 13.86 2.68 -7.23
N THR A 188 13.80 3.13 -5.99
CA THR A 188 14.21 4.48 -5.59
C THR A 188 15.63 4.44 -5.05
N VAL A 189 16.52 5.21 -5.66
CA VAL A 189 17.93 5.30 -5.24
C VAL A 189 18.03 6.00 -3.89
N LYS A 190 18.61 5.31 -2.91
CA LYS A 190 18.90 5.86 -1.58
C LYS A 190 20.40 5.97 -1.30
N LYS A 191 21.22 5.14 -1.96
CA LYS A 191 22.67 5.03 -1.77
C LYS A 191 23.37 4.68 -3.08
N TRP A 192 24.67 4.96 -3.13
CA TRP A 192 25.57 4.59 -4.22
C TRP A 192 26.72 3.72 -3.72
N CYS A 193 27.31 2.95 -4.64
CA CYS A 193 28.47 2.11 -4.39
C CYS A 193 29.60 2.45 -5.37
N SER A 194 30.76 2.82 -4.84
CA SER A 194 31.97 3.14 -5.63
C SER A 194 32.68 1.90 -6.18
N GLU A 195 32.53 0.74 -5.52
CA GLU A 195 33.23 -0.50 -5.85
C GLU A 195 32.25 -1.69 -5.94
N PRO A 196 31.42 -1.73 -7.00
CA PRO A 196 30.36 -2.72 -7.11
C PRO A 196 30.91 -4.13 -7.39
N LYS A 197 30.42 -5.14 -6.66
CA LYS A 197 30.78 -6.57 -6.86
C LYS A 197 29.87 -7.29 -7.85
N LYS A 198 28.58 -6.97 -7.81
CA LYS A 198 27.54 -7.53 -8.68
C LYS A 198 26.68 -6.40 -9.21
N ILE A 199 26.40 -6.46 -10.51
CA ILE A 199 25.69 -5.43 -11.25
C ILE A 199 24.43 -6.04 -11.86
N ALA A 200 23.32 -5.33 -11.69
CA ALA A 200 22.13 -5.45 -12.51
C ALA A 200 22.19 -4.38 -13.60
N GLU A 201 21.92 -4.76 -14.84
CA GLU A 201 21.85 -3.82 -15.96
C GLU A 201 20.42 -3.28 -16.11
N PRO A 202 20.23 -2.17 -16.84
CA PRO A 202 18.89 -1.67 -17.13
C PRO A 202 17.99 -2.76 -17.74
N LEU A 203 16.72 -2.75 -17.34
CA LEU A 203 15.67 -3.71 -17.68
C LEU A 203 15.78 -5.11 -17.06
N ASP A 204 16.85 -5.39 -16.30
CA ASP A 204 16.87 -6.59 -15.46
C ASP A 204 15.71 -6.55 -14.46
N ILE A 205 15.09 -7.69 -14.20
CA ILE A 205 14.07 -7.81 -13.15
C ILE A 205 14.78 -8.07 -11.83
N LEU A 206 14.65 -7.16 -10.88
CA LEU A 206 15.12 -7.33 -9.52
C LEU A 206 14.09 -8.16 -8.76
N ILE A 207 14.56 -9.18 -8.04
CA ILE A 207 13.72 -10.00 -7.17
C ILE A 207 14.32 -10.07 -5.77
N SER A 208 13.47 -9.90 -4.75
CA SER A 208 13.85 -10.08 -3.36
C SER A 208 14.04 -11.56 -3.05
N VAL A 209 15.23 -11.91 -2.56
CA VAL A 209 15.60 -13.28 -2.16
C VAL A 209 15.74 -13.42 -0.64
N ARG A 210 15.43 -12.35 0.11
CA ARG A 210 15.32 -12.35 1.58
C ARG A 210 13.96 -11.84 1.99
N ALA A 211 13.52 -12.20 3.20
CA ALA A 211 12.19 -11.86 3.67
C ALA A 211 11.92 -10.33 3.63
N PRO A 212 10.77 -9.89 3.08
CA PRO A 212 9.79 -10.69 2.32
C PRO A 212 10.30 -11.06 0.92
N VAL A 213 10.19 -12.36 0.59
CA VAL A 213 10.71 -12.95 -0.66
C VAL A 213 9.74 -12.68 -1.82
N GLY A 214 10.24 -12.69 -3.04
CA GLY A 214 9.41 -12.67 -4.25
C GLY A 214 8.83 -11.30 -4.62
N ALA A 215 9.09 -10.25 -3.84
CA ALA A 215 8.85 -8.88 -4.31
C ALA A 215 9.71 -8.65 -5.55
N VAL A 216 9.14 -8.01 -6.58
CA VAL A 216 9.81 -7.76 -7.87
C VAL A 216 9.75 -6.30 -8.28
N ASN A 217 10.75 -5.88 -9.04
CA ASN A 217 10.86 -4.51 -9.53
C ASN A 217 11.68 -4.47 -10.83
N ILE A 218 11.48 -3.47 -11.68
CA ILE A 218 12.21 -3.33 -12.94
C ILE A 218 13.40 -2.40 -12.70
N ASN A 219 14.61 -2.89 -12.98
CA ASN A 219 15.79 -2.05 -12.86
C ASN A 219 15.81 -1.00 -13.98
N ASN A 220 15.86 0.28 -13.64
CA ASN A 220 15.87 1.38 -14.63
C ASN A 220 17.26 1.95 -14.90
N ASP A 221 18.27 1.56 -14.12
CA ASP A 221 19.63 2.07 -14.21
C ASP A 221 20.64 0.94 -13.98
N ARG A 222 21.88 1.13 -14.41
CA ARG A 222 22.96 0.20 -14.10
C ARG A 222 23.29 0.29 -12.61
N ALA A 223 22.99 -0.76 -11.85
CA ALA A 223 22.99 -0.70 -10.39
C ALA A 223 23.74 -1.86 -9.72
N CYS A 224 24.35 -1.59 -8.57
CA CYS A 224 24.89 -2.62 -7.71
C CYS A 224 23.79 -3.27 -6.88
N ILE A 225 23.78 -4.60 -6.82
CA ILE A 225 22.80 -5.38 -6.05
C ILE A 225 23.43 -6.10 -4.87
N GLY A 226 22.86 -5.90 -3.69
CA GLY A 226 23.26 -6.55 -2.44
C GLY A 226 22.70 -7.96 -2.29
N ARG A 227 23.11 -8.67 -1.23
CA ARG A 227 22.73 -10.09 -0.98
C ARG A 227 21.23 -10.32 -0.76
N GLY A 228 20.44 -9.27 -0.58
CA GLY A 228 18.98 -9.37 -0.44
C GLY A 228 18.26 -9.48 -1.79
N LEU A 229 18.96 -9.26 -2.90
CA LEU A 229 18.39 -9.25 -4.23
C LEU A 229 19.10 -10.26 -5.15
N ALA A 230 18.37 -10.69 -6.18
CA ALA A 230 18.93 -11.21 -7.41
C ALA A 230 18.42 -10.37 -8.59
N SER A 231 19.19 -10.31 -9.67
CA SER A 231 18.71 -9.80 -10.95
C SER A 231 18.46 -10.93 -11.93
N ILE A 232 17.38 -10.82 -12.71
CA ILE A 232 16.98 -11.78 -13.73
C ILE A 232 16.93 -11.02 -15.05
N ARG A 233 17.87 -11.31 -15.94
CA ARG A 233 17.97 -10.72 -17.27
C ARG A 233 17.30 -11.61 -18.30
N GLN A 234 16.34 -11.08 -19.05
CA GLN A 234 15.75 -11.78 -20.18
C GLN A 234 16.79 -12.13 -21.26
N SER A 235 16.64 -13.29 -21.88
CA SER A 235 17.25 -13.57 -23.18
C SER A 235 16.51 -12.83 -24.30
N ASN A 236 17.06 -12.86 -25.51
CA ASN A 236 16.38 -12.33 -26.71
C ASN A 236 15.08 -13.07 -27.08
N LYS A 237 14.72 -14.16 -26.38
CA LYS A 237 13.52 -14.97 -26.62
C LYS A 237 12.30 -14.49 -25.85
N ILE A 238 12.46 -13.59 -24.88
CA ILE A 238 11.37 -13.17 -23.99
C ILE A 238 11.42 -11.67 -23.73
N ASN A 239 10.25 -11.03 -23.70
CA ASN A 239 10.14 -9.62 -23.36
C ASN A 239 10.29 -9.42 -21.84
N TYR A 240 11.06 -8.41 -21.42
CA TYR A 240 11.33 -8.14 -20.00
C TYR A 240 10.06 -7.78 -19.21
N MET A 241 9.10 -7.05 -19.81
CA MET A 241 7.82 -6.75 -19.17
C MET A 241 6.99 -8.01 -18.98
N TYR A 242 7.00 -8.91 -19.97
CA TYR A 242 6.33 -10.20 -19.83
C TYR A 242 6.95 -11.01 -18.69
N LEU A 243 8.28 -11.09 -18.64
CA LEU A 243 9.01 -11.74 -17.54
C LEU A 243 8.68 -11.11 -16.18
N TYR A 244 8.63 -9.78 -16.09
CA TYR A 244 8.23 -9.05 -14.88
C TYR A 244 6.84 -9.46 -14.38
N TYR A 245 5.85 -9.52 -15.27
CA TYR A 245 4.48 -9.89 -14.89
C TYR A 245 4.35 -11.37 -14.50
N VAL A 246 5.07 -12.28 -15.17
CA VAL A 246 5.14 -13.70 -14.79
C VAL A 246 5.75 -13.87 -13.39
N LEU A 247 6.83 -13.15 -13.09
CA LEU A 247 7.45 -13.20 -11.77
C LEU A 247 6.58 -12.54 -10.69
N SER A 248 5.86 -11.46 -11.03
CA SER A 248 4.94 -10.77 -10.12
C SER A 248 3.79 -11.66 -9.68
N ILE A 249 3.18 -12.42 -10.59
CA ILE A 249 2.08 -13.33 -10.23
C ILE A 249 2.57 -14.59 -9.49
N SER A 250 3.84 -14.94 -9.67
CA SER A 250 4.45 -16.10 -9.00
C SER A 250 4.93 -15.80 -7.57
N GLN A 251 4.74 -14.58 -7.07
CA GLN A 251 5.23 -14.14 -5.76
C GLN A 251 4.73 -15.02 -4.62
N ASP A 252 3.48 -15.48 -4.65
CA ASP A 252 2.91 -16.36 -3.62
C ASP A 252 3.64 -17.71 -3.58
N ILE A 253 3.91 -18.30 -4.75
CA ILE A 253 4.65 -19.56 -4.89
C ILE A 253 6.08 -19.39 -4.34
N LEU A 254 6.75 -18.30 -4.75
CA LEU A 254 8.11 -17.98 -4.32
C LEU A 254 8.22 -17.79 -2.81
N ASN A 255 7.23 -17.15 -2.20
CA ASN A 255 7.15 -16.97 -0.75
C ASN A 255 6.98 -18.31 -0.02
N SER A 256 6.10 -19.19 -0.49
CA SER A 256 5.89 -20.51 0.10
C SER A 256 7.14 -21.38 0.02
N SER A 257 7.86 -21.36 -1.11
CA SER A 257 9.11 -22.11 -1.26
C SER A 257 10.23 -21.63 -0.33
N ALA A 258 10.30 -20.33 -0.05
CA ALA A 258 11.31 -19.76 0.86
C ALA A 258 11.07 -20.12 2.33
N GLN A 259 9.81 -20.27 2.76
CA GLN A 259 9.48 -20.72 4.12
C GLN A 259 9.79 -22.20 4.33
N GLY A 260 9.62 -23.04 3.30
CA GLY A 260 9.95 -24.47 3.37
C GLY A 260 11.45 -24.78 3.54
N ALA A 261 12.33 -23.91 3.05
CA ALA A 261 13.78 -24.08 3.18
C ALA A 261 14.29 -23.90 4.62
N HIS A 262 13.53 -23.25 5.51
CA HIS A 262 13.90 -23.03 6.91
C HIS A 262 13.64 -24.26 7.80
N LEU A 263 12.97 -25.30 7.29
CA LEU A 263 12.60 -26.53 8.00
C LEU A 263 13.52 -27.74 7.68
N GLN A 264 14.61 -27.54 6.92
CA GLN A 264 15.57 -28.59 6.55
C GLN A 264 17.01 -28.36 7.07
N LEU A 265 17.17 -27.59 8.15
CA LEU A 265 18.42 -27.51 8.94
C LEU A 265 18.12 -27.91 10.38
#